data_AF-A0A918HE41-F1
#
_entry.id   AF-A0A918HE41-F1
#
_cell.length_a   1.000
_cell.length_b   1.000
_cell.length_c   1.000
_cell.angle_alpha   90.00
_cell.angle_beta   90.00
_cell.angle_gamma   90.00
#
_symmetry.space_group_name_H-M   'P 1'
#
loop_
_entity.id
_entity.type
_entity.pdbx_description
1 polymer ?
#
loop_
_entity_poly.entity_id
_entity_poly.type
_entity_poly.pdbx_seq_one_letter_code
_entity_poly.pdbx_strand_id
1 'polypeptide(L)'
;MRRWIKVSVTAAVILGLGGWIAAPYAQDWWLVRNVCDGALPGDAVRRIAPDGLHFTDEQTDRSRELGDYRCFLAYEGDDGDEAQLLHLQAYTRRDDQDRRFFSSFPEEGFSEQAPLADGVPGFVDSGGYLQILLTCPDLGKDAEGRKRSLLVRGWLGREAVLDRRAVYETLVAFANSASDRTGCGAEPLEVPAGELGPVKIEREPEPVPLAEAGDTACGLLAKAGLPRPSEWRLASLLNEAAPSGRCDLYTEEAGDWRKRLTLVAWYGDWSNRLAVDEDGVRRPGTATARCDGEAANFAVSASDELPGVGRAKQRELLESFARERTRLRGCSDPVLTG
;
A
#
# COMPACT_ATOMS: atom_id res chain seq x y z
N MET A 1 -11.29 -68.26 1.33
CA MET A 1 -11.88 -67.20 0.47
C MET A 1 -12.62 -66.12 1.27
N ARG A 2 -13.63 -66.45 2.10
CA ARG A 2 -14.48 -65.46 2.81
C ARG A 2 -13.75 -64.45 3.73
N ARG A 3 -12.56 -64.80 4.26
CA ARG A 3 -11.76 -63.94 5.15
C ARG A 3 -10.90 -62.92 4.39
N TRP A 4 -10.41 -63.28 3.21
CA TRP A 4 -9.64 -62.40 2.33
C TRP A 4 -10.51 -61.32 1.68
N ILE A 5 -11.73 -61.68 1.27
CA ILE A 5 -12.72 -60.73 0.74
C ILE A 5 -13.04 -59.64 1.78
N LYS A 6 -13.21 -60.00 3.06
CA LYS A 6 -13.47 -59.02 4.12
C LYS A 6 -12.29 -58.07 4.32
N VAL A 7 -11.06 -58.57 4.32
CA VAL A 7 -9.85 -57.74 4.45
C VAL A 7 -9.72 -56.77 3.28
N SER A 8 -9.94 -57.23 2.04
CA SER A 8 -9.88 -56.38 0.86
C SER A 8 -10.97 -55.31 0.84
N VAL A 9 -12.20 -55.64 1.26
CA VAL A 9 -13.30 -54.66 1.36
C VAL A 9 -13.01 -53.64 2.46
N THR A 10 -12.54 -54.06 3.64
CA THR A 10 -12.18 -53.14 4.72
C THR A 10 -11.03 -52.22 4.32
N ALA A 11 -10.00 -52.73 3.64
CA ALA A 11 -8.90 -51.91 3.11
C ALA A 11 -9.40 -50.90 2.07
N ALA A 12 -10.27 -51.31 1.15
CA ALA A 12 -10.86 -50.41 0.16
C ALA A 12 -11.71 -49.30 0.81
N VAL A 13 -12.48 -49.62 1.86
CA VAL A 13 -13.26 -48.63 2.60
C VAL A 13 -12.36 -47.66 3.37
N ILE A 14 -11.31 -48.14 4.03
CA ILE A 14 -10.36 -47.27 4.76
C ILE A 14 -9.60 -46.37 3.79
N LEU A 15 -9.15 -46.89 2.64
CA LEU A 15 -8.48 -46.10 1.62
C LEU A 15 -9.43 -45.11 0.94
N GLY A 16 -10.69 -45.50 0.73
CA GLY A 16 -11.73 -44.62 0.18
C GLY A 16 -12.08 -43.47 1.13
N LEU A 17 -12.30 -43.77 2.41
CA LEU A 17 -12.57 -42.76 3.44
C LEU A 17 -11.35 -41.87 3.71
N GLY A 18 -10.15 -42.46 3.79
CA GLY A 18 -8.90 -41.72 3.97
C GLY A 18 -8.60 -40.82 2.77
N GLY A 19 -8.83 -41.30 1.55
CA GLY A 19 -8.70 -40.51 0.33
C GLY A 19 -9.71 -39.35 0.26
N TRP A 20 -10.95 -39.58 0.68
CA TRP A 20 -11.98 -38.54 0.73
C TRP A 20 -11.65 -37.44 1.75
N ILE A 21 -11.16 -37.81 2.93
CA ILE A 21 -10.73 -36.84 3.96
C ILE A 21 -9.47 -36.08 3.54
N ALA A 22 -8.53 -36.72 2.85
CA ALA A 22 -7.27 -36.10 2.44
C ALA A 22 -7.36 -35.24 1.18
N ALA A 23 -8.39 -35.44 0.35
CA ALA A 23 -8.60 -34.73 -0.91
C ALA A 23 -8.55 -33.19 -0.78
N PRO A 24 -9.30 -32.54 0.13
CA PRO A 24 -9.26 -31.08 0.26
C PRO A 24 -7.87 -30.56 0.65
N TYR A 25 -7.18 -31.23 1.57
CA TYR A 25 -5.83 -30.84 1.99
C TYR A 25 -4.79 -30.99 0.85
N ALA A 26 -4.93 -32.00 0.00
CA ALA A 26 -4.07 -32.18 -1.15
C ALA A 26 -4.31 -31.09 -2.21
N GLN A 27 -5.58 -30.72 -2.41
CA GLN A 27 -5.99 -29.60 -3.27
C GLN A 27 -5.44 -28.27 -2.74
N ASP A 28 -5.64 -27.98 -1.46
CA ASP A 28 -5.11 -26.76 -0.81
C ASP A 28 -3.60 -26.67 -0.95
N TRP A 29 -2.90 -27.77 -0.68
CA TRP A 29 -1.45 -27.82 -0.82
C TRP A 29 -1.00 -27.54 -2.25
N TRP A 30 -1.72 -28.05 -3.25
CA TRP A 30 -1.41 -27.85 -4.66
C TRP A 30 -1.72 -26.40 -5.11
N LEU A 31 -2.88 -25.85 -4.74
CA LEU A 31 -3.27 -24.48 -5.07
C LEU A 31 -2.31 -23.45 -4.44
N VAL A 32 -2.00 -23.60 -3.15
CA VAL A 32 -1.01 -22.72 -2.47
C VAL A 32 0.39 -22.85 -3.06
N ARG A 33 0.75 -24.01 -3.62
CA ARG A 33 2.06 -24.20 -4.27
C ARG A 33 2.12 -23.54 -5.65
N ASN A 34 1.01 -23.46 -6.37
CA ASN A 34 0.98 -22.96 -7.74
C ASN A 34 0.51 -21.52 -7.87
N VAL A 35 -0.15 -20.96 -6.84
CA VAL A 35 -0.61 -19.58 -6.83
C VAL A 35 0.48 -18.61 -7.29
N CYS A 36 0.11 -17.70 -8.20
CA CYS A 36 1.03 -16.78 -8.86
C CYS A 36 2.21 -17.52 -9.50
N ASP A 37 1.93 -18.61 -10.23
CA ASP A 37 2.92 -19.49 -10.87
C ASP A 37 4.03 -19.96 -9.89
N GLY A 38 3.65 -20.23 -8.63
CA GLY A 38 4.54 -20.67 -7.55
C GLY A 38 5.50 -19.61 -7.02
N ALA A 39 5.20 -18.33 -7.24
CA ALA A 39 6.02 -17.22 -6.75
C ALA A 39 5.89 -16.97 -5.25
N LEU A 40 4.78 -17.37 -4.63
CA LEU A 40 4.49 -17.03 -3.23
C LEU A 40 5.08 -18.07 -2.26
N PRO A 41 5.57 -17.65 -1.07
CA PRO A 41 5.97 -18.58 -0.03
C PRO A 41 4.74 -19.28 0.54
N GLY A 42 4.62 -20.58 0.29
CA GLY A 42 3.41 -21.33 0.67
C GLY A 42 3.13 -21.36 2.18
N ASP A 43 4.15 -21.22 3.04
CA ASP A 43 3.97 -21.09 4.48
C ASP A 43 3.40 -19.72 4.88
N ALA A 44 3.83 -18.64 4.21
CA ALA A 44 3.28 -17.30 4.42
C ALA A 44 1.81 -17.25 3.96
N VAL A 45 1.51 -17.79 2.78
CA VAL A 45 0.12 -17.86 2.27
C VAL A 45 -0.80 -18.61 3.24
N ARG A 46 -0.32 -19.72 3.83
CA ARG A 46 -1.09 -20.47 4.85
C ARG A 46 -1.29 -19.70 6.15
N ARG A 47 -0.34 -18.87 6.59
CA ARG A 47 -0.52 -18.03 7.79
C ARG A 47 -1.52 -16.89 7.59
N ILE A 48 -1.76 -16.50 6.34
CA ILE A 48 -2.79 -15.52 5.96
C ILE A 48 -4.17 -16.17 5.88
N ALA A 49 -4.23 -17.47 5.57
CA ALA A 49 -5.47 -18.21 5.55
C ALA A 49 -5.94 -18.55 6.97
N PRO A 50 -7.22 -18.34 7.32
CA PRO A 50 -7.76 -18.81 8.59
C PRO A 50 -7.80 -20.34 8.63
N ASP A 51 -7.72 -20.91 9.82
CA ASP A 51 -7.79 -22.36 10.02
C ASP A 51 -9.11 -22.93 9.47
N GLY A 52 -9.00 -24.02 8.69
CA GLY A 52 -10.17 -24.70 8.10
C GLY A 52 -10.69 -24.10 6.80
N LEU A 53 -10.05 -23.05 6.27
CA LEU A 53 -10.35 -22.52 4.94
C LEU A 53 -9.81 -23.47 3.85
N HIS A 54 -10.67 -23.84 2.91
CA HIS A 54 -10.32 -24.68 1.76
C HIS A 54 -10.37 -23.88 0.47
N PHE A 55 -9.32 -24.01 -0.33
CA PHE A 55 -9.15 -23.25 -1.57
C PHE A 55 -9.86 -23.92 -2.72
N THR A 56 -10.55 -23.13 -3.53
CA THR A 56 -11.31 -23.59 -4.68
C THR A 56 -10.56 -23.39 -5.98
N ASP A 57 -9.88 -22.26 -6.11
CA ASP A 57 -9.24 -21.86 -7.36
C ASP A 57 -7.98 -21.01 -7.14
N GLU A 58 -7.08 -21.09 -8.11
CA GLU A 58 -6.00 -20.14 -8.30
C GLU A 58 -5.96 -19.77 -9.78
N GLN A 59 -5.88 -18.49 -10.06
CA GLN A 59 -5.71 -18.00 -11.42
C GLN A 59 -4.53 -17.08 -11.47
N THR A 60 -3.77 -17.22 -12.56
CA THR A 60 -2.66 -16.34 -12.87
C THR A 60 -2.77 -15.86 -14.32
N ASP A 61 -2.91 -14.56 -14.48
CA ASP A 61 -2.96 -13.88 -15.78
C ASP A 61 -1.69 -13.07 -16.00
N ARG A 62 -1.11 -13.19 -17.19
CA ARG A 62 0.11 -12.46 -17.55
C ARG A 62 0.08 -12.03 -19.00
N SER A 63 0.29 -10.74 -19.25
CA SER A 63 0.69 -10.26 -20.56
C SER A 63 1.95 -9.41 -20.44
N ARG A 64 3.05 -9.97 -20.96
CA ARG A 64 4.32 -9.25 -21.04
C ARG A 64 4.22 -8.03 -21.94
N GLU A 65 3.45 -8.13 -23.02
CA GLU A 65 3.22 -7.03 -23.98
C GLU A 65 2.42 -5.89 -23.35
N LEU A 66 1.45 -6.23 -22.49
CA LEU A 66 0.66 -5.25 -21.75
C LEU A 66 1.31 -4.85 -20.42
N GLY A 67 2.45 -5.46 -20.07
CA GLY A 67 3.17 -5.15 -18.84
C GLY A 67 2.37 -5.45 -17.58
N ASP A 68 1.48 -6.43 -17.62
CA ASP A 68 0.63 -6.80 -16.50
C ASP A 68 0.82 -8.24 -16.04
N TYR A 69 0.71 -8.41 -14.72
CA TYR A 69 0.79 -9.69 -14.05
C TYR A 69 -0.19 -9.70 -12.88
N ARG A 70 -1.11 -10.65 -12.87
CA ARG A 70 -2.17 -10.73 -11.87
C ARG A 70 -2.28 -12.16 -11.39
N CYS A 71 -2.60 -12.31 -10.12
CA CYS A 71 -3.01 -13.59 -9.59
C CYS A 71 -4.00 -13.41 -8.45
N PHE A 72 -4.83 -14.42 -8.25
CA PHE A 72 -5.67 -14.52 -7.07
C PHE A 72 -5.70 -15.95 -6.53
N LEU A 73 -6.06 -16.04 -5.26
CA LEU A 73 -6.35 -17.30 -4.58
C LEU A 73 -7.74 -17.19 -3.97
N ALA A 74 -8.62 -18.13 -4.32
CA ALA A 74 -10.02 -18.10 -3.96
C ALA A 74 -10.43 -19.29 -3.08
N TYR A 75 -11.53 -19.10 -2.36
CA TYR A 75 -12.18 -20.08 -1.48
C TYR A 75 -13.70 -19.96 -1.60
N GLU A 76 -14.42 -20.98 -1.13
CA GLU A 76 -15.88 -20.94 -1.07
C GLU A 76 -16.34 -20.11 0.14
N GLY A 77 -17.05 -19.01 -0.10
CA GLY A 77 -17.61 -18.15 0.94
C GLY A 77 -18.86 -18.73 1.60
N ASP A 78 -19.34 -18.09 2.66
CA ASP A 78 -20.48 -18.54 3.47
C ASP A 78 -21.79 -18.72 2.67
N ASP A 79 -21.96 -17.95 1.59
CA ASP A 79 -23.14 -17.99 0.71
C ASP A 79 -22.96 -18.93 -0.51
N GLY A 80 -21.86 -19.69 -0.58
CA GLY A 80 -21.49 -20.54 -1.72
C GLY A 80 -20.90 -19.78 -2.91
N ASP A 81 -20.75 -18.45 -2.79
CA ASP A 81 -20.05 -17.62 -3.77
C ASP A 81 -18.54 -17.72 -3.61
N GLU A 82 -17.81 -17.61 -4.72
CA GLU A 82 -16.35 -17.61 -4.71
C GLU A 82 -15.81 -16.29 -4.12
N ALA A 83 -15.09 -16.41 -3.00
CA ALA A 83 -14.46 -15.30 -2.30
C ALA A 83 -12.94 -15.35 -2.50
N GLN A 84 -12.31 -14.18 -2.60
CA GLN A 84 -10.86 -14.08 -2.78
C GLN A 84 -10.18 -13.95 -1.42
N LEU A 85 -9.26 -14.85 -1.07
CA LEU A 85 -8.35 -14.68 0.07
C LEU A 85 -7.28 -13.64 -0.28
N LEU A 86 -6.75 -13.69 -1.50
CA LEU A 86 -5.65 -12.87 -1.96
C LEU A 86 -5.90 -12.42 -3.40
N HIS A 87 -5.61 -11.15 -3.69
CA HIS A 87 -5.60 -10.63 -5.05
C HIS A 87 -4.38 -9.73 -5.23
N LEU A 88 -3.44 -10.15 -6.09
CA LEU A 88 -2.20 -9.45 -6.37
C LEU A 88 -2.16 -9.02 -7.83
N GLN A 89 -1.69 -7.80 -8.07
CA GLN A 89 -1.62 -7.19 -9.40
C GLN A 89 -0.33 -6.40 -9.56
N ALA A 90 0.21 -6.39 -10.77
CA ALA A 90 1.43 -5.70 -11.13
C ALA A 90 1.25 -5.04 -12.49
N TYR A 91 1.70 -3.79 -12.62
CA TYR A 91 1.55 -2.97 -13.83
C TYR A 91 2.83 -2.19 -14.13
N THR A 92 3.37 -2.30 -15.34
CA THR A 92 4.48 -1.45 -15.83
C THR A 92 4.03 -0.36 -16.80
N ARG A 93 2.79 -0.45 -17.31
CA ARG A 93 2.19 0.59 -18.15
C ARG A 93 1.65 1.75 -17.31
N ARG A 94 1.99 2.96 -17.72
CA ARG A 94 1.64 4.18 -17.01
C ARG A 94 0.13 4.42 -16.91
N ASP A 95 -0.62 4.21 -18.00
CA ASP A 95 -2.08 4.38 -17.98
C ASP A 95 -2.75 3.47 -16.95
N ASP A 96 -2.23 2.24 -16.77
CA ASP A 96 -2.74 1.31 -15.77
C ASP A 96 -2.42 1.80 -14.36
N GLN A 97 -1.19 2.30 -14.13
CA GLN A 97 -0.78 2.87 -12.85
C GLN A 97 -1.59 4.10 -12.49
N ASP A 98 -1.72 5.05 -13.42
CA ASP A 98 -2.47 6.30 -13.23
C ASP A 98 -3.95 6.00 -12.92
N ARG A 99 -4.55 5.01 -13.59
CA ARG A 99 -5.91 4.55 -13.29
C ARG A 99 -6.03 3.98 -11.87
N ARG A 100 -5.03 3.24 -11.38
CA ARG A 100 -5.05 2.72 -10.00
C ARG A 100 -4.85 3.83 -8.98
N PHE A 101 -3.92 4.75 -9.22
CA PHE A 101 -3.74 5.92 -8.38
C PHE A 101 -4.97 6.84 -8.38
N PHE A 102 -5.73 6.88 -9.48
CA PHE A 102 -7.02 7.58 -9.52
C PHE A 102 -7.99 7.05 -8.46
N SER A 103 -8.08 5.72 -8.30
CA SER A 103 -8.91 5.10 -7.27
C SER A 103 -8.38 5.33 -5.85
N SER A 104 -7.06 5.26 -5.65
CA SER A 104 -6.45 5.46 -4.33
C SER A 104 -6.42 6.92 -3.87
N PHE A 105 -6.43 7.86 -4.82
CA PHE A 105 -6.42 9.30 -4.59
C PHE A 105 -7.52 9.96 -5.44
N PRO A 106 -8.78 10.01 -4.98
CA PRO A 106 -9.84 10.77 -5.64
C PRO A 106 -9.51 12.28 -5.65
N GLU A 107 -10.37 13.11 -6.25
CA GLU A 107 -10.12 14.48 -6.74
C GLU A 107 -9.26 15.42 -5.86
N GLU A 108 -9.26 15.29 -4.53
CA GLU A 108 -8.44 16.13 -3.65
C GLU A 108 -7.16 15.45 -3.11
N GLY A 109 -7.01 14.15 -3.28
CA GLY A 109 -5.84 13.37 -2.86
C GLY A 109 -5.68 13.14 -1.36
N PHE A 110 -6.54 13.73 -0.50
CA PHE A 110 -6.45 13.62 0.97
C PHE A 110 -7.01 12.32 1.55
N SER A 111 -7.14 11.25 0.74
CA SER A 111 -7.53 9.94 1.24
C SER A 111 -6.57 9.44 2.31
N GLU A 112 -7.11 8.66 3.25
CA GLU A 112 -6.30 8.02 4.27
C GLU A 112 -5.29 7.09 3.61
N GLN A 113 -4.08 7.12 4.16
CA GLN A 113 -2.97 6.29 3.72
C GLN A 113 -1.98 6.14 4.87
N ALA A 114 -1.26 5.04 4.90
CA ALA A 114 -0.14 4.86 5.81
C ALA A 114 1.04 4.21 5.07
N PRO A 115 2.29 4.65 5.33
CA PRO A 115 3.45 4.07 4.67
C PRO A 115 3.60 2.60 5.08
N LEU A 116 4.09 1.77 4.15
CA LEU A 116 4.57 0.44 4.51
C LEU A 116 5.85 0.55 5.37
N ALA A 117 6.26 -0.57 5.92
CA ALA A 117 7.51 -0.69 6.68
C ALA A 117 8.70 -0.10 5.91
N ASP A 118 9.67 0.43 6.67
CA ASP A 118 10.89 0.99 6.09
C ASP A 118 11.61 -0.03 5.20
N GLY A 119 12.15 0.46 4.08
CA GLY A 119 12.75 -0.37 3.02
C GLY A 119 11.74 -0.86 1.97
N VAL A 120 10.43 -0.75 2.21
CA VAL A 120 9.41 -1.07 1.20
C VAL A 120 8.82 0.24 0.63
N PRO A 121 9.06 0.57 -0.65
CA PRO A 121 8.65 1.84 -1.24
C PRO A 121 7.16 1.84 -1.58
N GLY A 122 6.32 1.91 -0.54
CA GLY A 122 4.89 1.69 -0.68
C GLY A 122 4.04 2.25 0.46
N PHE A 123 2.73 2.12 0.30
CA PHE A 123 1.73 2.54 1.27
C PHE A 123 0.50 1.62 1.22
N VAL A 124 -0.30 1.63 2.28
CA VAL A 124 -1.65 1.08 2.26
C VAL A 124 -2.66 2.21 2.02
N ASP A 125 -3.60 2.01 1.10
CA ASP A 125 -4.66 2.97 0.77
C ASP A 125 -5.98 2.73 1.53
N SER A 126 -6.92 3.66 1.43
CA SER A 126 -8.22 3.61 2.10
C SER A 126 -9.11 2.44 1.66
N GLY A 127 -8.83 1.84 0.51
CA GLY A 127 -9.45 0.60 0.05
C GLY A 127 -8.82 -0.67 0.64
N GLY A 128 -7.78 -0.53 1.46
CA GLY A 128 -7.03 -1.65 2.03
C GLY A 128 -6.04 -2.28 1.04
N TYR A 129 -5.73 -1.62 -0.09
CA TYR A 129 -4.71 -2.11 -1.01
C TYR A 129 -3.33 -1.71 -0.51
N LEU A 130 -2.46 -2.70 -0.38
CA LEU A 130 -1.03 -2.54 -0.21
C LEU A 130 -0.42 -2.20 -1.57
N GLN A 131 0.26 -1.06 -1.70
CA GLN A 131 0.82 -0.59 -2.95
C GLN A 131 2.32 -0.41 -2.83
N ILE A 132 3.11 -0.98 -3.75
CA ILE A 132 4.56 -0.79 -3.85
C ILE A 132 4.85 -0.20 -5.23
N LEU A 133 5.63 0.88 -5.27
CA LEU A 133 6.08 1.50 -6.50
C LEU A 133 7.60 1.34 -6.64
N LEU A 134 8.03 0.56 -7.62
CA LEU A 134 9.45 0.30 -7.91
C LEU A 134 9.87 1.02 -9.20
N THR A 135 11.12 1.43 -9.26
CA THR A 135 11.71 1.91 -10.53
C THR A 135 12.11 0.72 -11.39
N CYS A 136 11.86 0.80 -12.71
CA CYS A 136 12.22 -0.23 -13.69
C CYS A 136 13.38 0.22 -14.58
N PRO A 137 14.65 0.02 -14.19
CA PRO A 137 15.80 0.44 -14.97
C PRO A 137 15.89 -0.25 -16.34
N ASP A 138 15.52 -1.54 -16.43
CA ASP A 138 15.67 -2.33 -17.66
C ASP A 138 14.63 -1.97 -18.74
N LEU A 139 13.52 -1.35 -18.33
CA LEU A 139 12.52 -0.81 -19.26
C LEU A 139 12.89 0.59 -19.77
N GLY A 140 13.95 1.19 -19.24
CA GLY A 140 14.44 2.50 -19.64
C GLY A 140 13.45 3.63 -19.38
N LYS A 141 13.20 4.43 -20.42
CA LYS A 141 12.33 5.62 -20.34
C LYS A 141 11.09 5.46 -21.21
N ASP A 142 10.02 6.15 -20.85
CA ASP A 142 8.85 6.28 -21.72
C ASP A 142 9.02 7.36 -22.79
N ALA A 143 7.99 7.57 -23.62
CA ALA A 143 8.02 8.51 -24.74
C ALA A 143 8.27 9.95 -24.31
N GLU A 144 7.91 10.30 -23.07
CA GLU A 144 8.12 11.61 -22.46
C GLU A 144 9.46 11.71 -21.71
N GLY A 145 10.31 10.66 -21.78
CA GLY A 145 11.64 10.65 -21.21
C GLY A 145 11.69 10.37 -19.70
N ARG A 146 10.59 9.89 -19.12
CA ARG A 146 10.46 9.58 -17.69
C ARG A 146 10.89 8.16 -17.41
N LYS A 147 11.38 7.90 -16.20
CA LYS A 147 11.71 6.53 -15.77
C LYS A 147 10.44 5.70 -15.75
N ARG A 148 10.51 4.46 -16.25
CA ARG A 148 9.39 3.52 -16.09
C ARG A 148 9.39 2.95 -14.68
N SER A 149 8.21 2.59 -14.21
CA SER A 149 7.99 2.06 -12.86
C SER A 149 7.15 0.80 -12.91
N LEU A 150 7.19 0.01 -11.84
CA LEU A 150 6.33 -1.13 -11.59
C LEU A 150 5.48 -0.81 -10.37
N LEU A 151 4.16 -0.73 -10.57
CA LEU A 151 3.19 -0.65 -9.49
C LEU A 151 2.72 -2.06 -9.15
N VAL A 152 2.99 -2.50 -7.93
CA VAL A 152 2.46 -3.72 -7.34
C VAL A 152 1.34 -3.36 -6.39
N ARG A 153 0.22 -4.08 -6.46
CA ARG A 153 -0.95 -3.92 -5.60
C ARG A 153 -1.33 -5.26 -5.01
N GLY A 154 -1.50 -5.33 -3.70
CA GLY A 154 -2.02 -6.49 -3.01
C GLY A 154 -3.26 -6.15 -2.23
N TRP A 155 -4.27 -7.01 -2.31
CA TRP A 155 -5.48 -6.95 -1.51
C TRP A 155 -5.68 -8.29 -0.82
N LEU A 156 -6.15 -8.21 0.43
CA LEU A 156 -6.45 -9.35 1.27
C LEU A 156 -7.95 -9.42 1.51
N GLY A 157 -8.48 -10.64 1.43
CA GLY A 157 -9.87 -10.95 1.71
C GLY A 157 -10.27 -10.57 3.13
N ARG A 158 -11.57 -10.38 3.35
CA ARG A 158 -12.12 -10.02 4.66
C ARG A 158 -11.77 -11.05 5.74
N GLU A 159 -11.76 -12.33 5.37
CA GLU A 159 -11.46 -13.44 6.27
C GLU A 159 -9.95 -13.72 6.42
N ALA A 160 -9.09 -12.96 5.74
CA ALA A 160 -7.64 -13.14 5.83
C ALA A 160 -7.14 -12.79 7.24
N VAL A 161 -6.32 -13.67 7.80
CA VAL A 161 -5.55 -13.43 9.02
C VAL A 161 -4.47 -12.40 8.70
N LEU A 162 -4.49 -11.29 9.43
CA LEU A 162 -3.55 -10.17 9.25
C LEU A 162 -2.23 -10.40 10.00
N ASP A 163 -1.61 -11.56 9.79
CA ASP A 163 -0.22 -11.79 10.22
C ASP A 163 0.68 -10.87 9.39
N ARG A 164 1.16 -9.79 10.02
CA ARG A 164 1.97 -8.77 9.33
C ARG A 164 3.16 -9.39 8.62
N ARG A 165 3.88 -10.32 9.26
CA ARG A 165 5.09 -10.93 8.69
C ARG A 165 4.74 -11.70 7.42
N ALA A 166 3.72 -12.55 7.49
CA ALA A 166 3.27 -13.34 6.36
C ALA A 166 2.79 -12.49 5.18
N VAL A 167 2.08 -11.37 5.47
CA VAL A 167 1.65 -10.41 4.45
C VAL A 167 2.84 -9.75 3.76
N TYR A 168 3.85 -9.29 4.51
CA TYR A 168 5.06 -8.70 3.91
C TYR A 168 5.85 -9.74 3.10
N GLU A 169 6.01 -10.97 3.60
CA GLU A 169 6.66 -12.06 2.85
C GLU A 169 5.96 -12.33 1.52
N THR A 170 4.63 -12.38 1.53
CA THR A 170 3.80 -12.60 0.34
C THR A 170 3.92 -11.43 -0.64
N LEU A 171 3.80 -10.20 -0.16
CA LEU A 171 3.83 -9.00 -1.00
C LEU A 171 5.22 -8.77 -1.62
N VAL A 172 6.30 -8.94 -0.85
CA VAL A 172 7.68 -8.82 -1.32
C VAL A 172 8.00 -9.90 -2.34
N ALA A 173 7.64 -11.16 -2.08
CA ALA A 173 7.86 -12.25 -3.01
C ALA A 173 7.13 -12.02 -4.34
N PHE A 174 5.88 -11.55 -4.28
CA PHE A 174 5.14 -11.18 -5.49
C PHE A 174 5.78 -10.00 -6.22
N ALA A 175 6.21 -8.96 -5.52
CA ALA A 175 6.85 -7.80 -6.15
C ALA A 175 8.14 -8.18 -6.89
N ASN A 176 8.97 -9.04 -6.28
CA ASN A 176 10.20 -9.55 -6.90
C ASN A 176 9.88 -10.42 -8.13
N SER A 177 8.93 -11.35 -8.01
CA SER A 177 8.46 -12.17 -9.14
C SER A 177 7.86 -11.32 -10.27
N ALA A 178 7.09 -10.28 -9.93
CA ALA A 178 6.53 -9.35 -10.88
C ALA A 178 7.62 -8.56 -11.63
N SER A 179 8.66 -8.11 -10.91
CA SER A 179 9.83 -7.47 -11.52
C SER A 179 10.48 -8.37 -12.57
N ASP A 180 10.76 -9.62 -12.20
CA ASP A 180 11.39 -10.61 -13.10
C ASP A 180 10.50 -10.91 -14.32
N ARG A 181 9.21 -11.18 -14.10
CA ARG A 181 8.27 -11.58 -15.15
C ARG A 181 7.93 -10.47 -16.12
N THR A 182 7.93 -9.23 -15.66
CA THR A 182 7.69 -8.05 -16.50
C THR A 182 8.97 -7.50 -17.14
N GLY A 183 10.14 -7.97 -16.71
CA GLY A 183 11.43 -7.45 -17.16
C GLY A 183 11.71 -6.04 -16.64
N CYS A 184 11.19 -5.70 -15.46
CA CYS A 184 11.35 -4.38 -14.84
C CYS A 184 12.81 -4.11 -14.47
N GLY A 185 13.52 -5.13 -13.97
CA GLY A 185 14.89 -4.99 -13.48
C GLY A 185 15.01 -4.22 -12.16
N ALA A 186 13.92 -4.11 -11.40
CA ALA A 186 13.97 -3.49 -10.08
C ALA A 186 14.88 -4.31 -9.14
N GLU A 187 15.58 -3.60 -8.26
CA GLU A 187 16.35 -4.24 -7.18
C GLU A 187 15.41 -5.10 -6.31
N PRO A 188 15.77 -6.36 -6.02
CA PRO A 188 14.94 -7.23 -5.19
C PRO A 188 14.67 -6.62 -3.82
N LEU A 189 13.41 -6.58 -3.42
CA LEU A 189 13.01 -6.18 -2.09
C LEU A 189 13.31 -7.29 -1.08
N GLU A 190 13.66 -6.88 0.13
CA GLU A 190 13.78 -7.76 1.28
C GLU A 190 12.58 -7.60 2.22
N VAL A 191 12.25 -8.66 2.94
CA VAL A 191 11.23 -8.58 3.99
C VAL A 191 11.82 -7.81 5.18
N PRO A 192 11.18 -6.73 5.66
CA PRO A 192 11.75 -5.88 6.71
C PRO A 192 12.04 -6.65 8.00
N ALA A 193 13.28 -6.64 8.50
CA ALA A 193 13.66 -7.42 9.68
C ALA A 193 13.08 -6.89 11.01
N GLY A 194 12.76 -5.60 11.08
CA GLY A 194 12.33 -4.90 12.29
C GLY A 194 10.81 -4.81 12.49
N GLU A 195 10.38 -3.70 13.10
CA GLU A 195 8.97 -3.38 13.29
C GLU A 195 8.26 -3.31 11.93
N LEU A 196 7.19 -4.08 11.78
CA LEU A 196 6.41 -4.12 10.56
C LEU A 196 5.36 -3.03 10.58
N GLY A 197 5.38 -2.20 9.54
CA GLY A 197 4.37 -1.19 9.26
C GLY A 197 2.97 -1.79 9.07
N PRO A 198 1.96 -0.93 8.90
CA PRO A 198 0.57 -1.33 8.78
C PRO A 198 0.33 -2.22 7.56
N VAL A 199 -0.59 -3.17 7.70
CA VAL A 199 -1.14 -3.98 6.59
C VAL A 199 -2.60 -3.62 6.26
N LYS A 200 -3.15 -2.67 7.01
CA LYS A 200 -4.45 -2.03 6.82
C LYS A 200 -4.36 -0.61 7.37
N ILE A 201 -5.22 0.29 6.91
CA ILE A 201 -5.35 1.59 7.56
C ILE A 201 -5.94 1.41 8.95
N GLU A 202 -5.24 1.94 9.94
CA GLU A 202 -5.77 2.09 11.28
C GLU A 202 -6.76 3.25 11.26
N ARG A 203 -8.00 3.01 11.70
CA ARG A 203 -9.06 4.02 11.68
C ARG A 203 -8.69 5.29 12.46
N GLU A 204 -7.85 5.13 13.48
CA GLU A 204 -7.34 6.22 14.30
C GLU A 204 -5.86 5.95 14.55
N PRO A 205 -4.94 6.61 13.81
CA PRO A 205 -3.51 6.47 14.10
C PRO A 205 -3.22 7.02 15.49
N GLU A 206 -2.37 6.35 16.27
CA GLU A 206 -2.04 6.79 17.63
C GLU A 206 -1.21 8.08 17.59
N PRO A 207 -1.79 9.26 17.91
CA PRO A 207 -1.13 10.52 17.66
C PRO A 207 -0.36 10.95 18.92
N VAL A 208 0.90 11.34 18.76
CA VAL A 208 1.77 11.74 19.88
C VAL A 208 1.62 13.23 20.21
N PRO A 209 1.88 13.67 21.46
CA PRO A 209 2.00 15.10 21.77
C PRO A 209 2.93 15.81 20.80
N LEU A 210 2.55 17.00 20.34
CA LEU A 210 3.37 17.76 19.40
C LEU A 210 4.80 18.02 19.94
N ALA A 211 4.94 18.17 21.26
CA ALA A 211 6.24 18.35 21.93
C ALA A 211 7.14 17.11 21.87
N GLU A 212 6.57 15.91 21.73
CA GLU A 212 7.29 14.63 21.66
C GLU A 212 7.56 14.20 20.21
N ALA A 213 6.97 14.89 19.24
CA ALA A 213 7.03 14.51 17.83
C ALA A 213 8.36 14.83 17.12
N GLY A 214 9.34 15.42 17.82
CA GLY A 214 10.56 15.96 17.23
C GLY A 214 11.41 14.94 16.46
N ASP A 215 11.38 13.67 16.87
CA ASP A 215 12.15 12.58 16.25
C ASP A 215 11.34 11.81 15.17
N THR A 216 10.12 12.25 14.86
CA THR A 216 9.27 11.64 13.81
C THR A 216 9.59 12.22 12.44
N ALA A 217 9.15 11.54 11.37
CA ALA A 217 9.27 12.05 9.99
C ALA A 217 8.48 13.37 9.74
N CYS A 218 7.59 13.74 10.67
CA CYS A 218 6.83 14.98 10.70
C CYS A 218 7.33 15.96 11.77
N GLY A 219 8.52 15.73 12.36
CA GLY A 219 9.03 16.45 13.53
C GLY A 219 9.25 17.95 13.35
N LEU A 220 9.30 18.44 12.10
CA LEU A 220 9.30 19.87 11.79
C LEU A 220 8.09 20.61 12.38
N LEU A 221 6.95 19.92 12.48
CA LEU A 221 5.72 20.50 13.01
C LEU A 221 5.84 20.81 14.50
N ALA A 222 6.70 20.09 15.24
CA ALA A 222 6.99 20.38 16.64
C ALA A 222 7.60 21.77 16.84
N LYS A 223 8.30 22.29 15.82
CA LYS A 223 8.99 23.59 15.85
C LYS A 223 8.28 24.65 15.01
N ALA A 224 7.13 24.33 14.44
CA ALA A 224 6.45 25.20 13.49
C ALA A 224 5.67 26.36 14.13
N GLY A 225 5.73 26.54 15.46
CA GLY A 225 5.08 27.66 16.15
C GLY A 225 3.55 27.64 16.01
N LEU A 226 2.93 26.45 16.14
CA LEU A 226 1.48 26.31 16.18
C LEU A 226 0.92 26.96 17.46
N PRO A 227 -0.26 27.61 17.37
CA PRO A 227 -0.91 28.20 18.54
C PRO A 227 -1.33 27.11 19.52
N ARG A 228 -1.14 27.35 20.83
CA ARG A 228 -1.50 26.41 21.91
C ARG A 228 -0.94 25.00 21.62
N PRO A 229 0.39 24.84 21.49
CA PRO A 229 1.01 23.60 21.01
C PRO A 229 0.69 22.36 21.86
N SER A 230 0.32 22.55 23.13
CA SER A 230 -0.12 21.47 24.04
C SER A 230 -1.48 20.86 23.66
N GLU A 231 -2.30 21.54 22.87
CA GLU A 231 -3.61 21.04 22.40
C GLU A 231 -3.49 20.17 21.13
N TRP A 232 -2.30 20.13 20.51
CA TRP A 232 -2.07 19.43 19.26
C TRP A 232 -1.45 18.05 19.49
N ARG A 233 -1.96 17.07 18.74
CA ARG A 233 -1.36 15.76 18.58
C ARG A 233 -0.98 15.54 17.12
N LEU A 234 0.11 14.83 16.89
CA LEU A 234 0.65 14.55 15.56
C LEU A 234 0.64 13.04 15.28
N ALA A 235 0.01 12.64 14.18
CA ALA A 235 0.25 11.33 13.57
C ALA A 235 1.21 11.50 12.39
N SER A 236 2.35 10.80 12.46
CA SER A 236 3.37 10.78 11.40
C SER A 236 3.13 9.57 10.49
N LEU A 237 2.45 9.80 9.36
CA LEU A 237 2.11 8.77 8.37
C LEU A 237 2.96 8.95 7.12
N LEU A 238 4.27 9.03 7.31
CA LEU A 238 5.24 9.30 6.25
C LEU A 238 6.56 8.58 6.54
N ASN A 239 7.19 8.04 5.51
CA ASN A 239 8.59 7.60 5.55
C ASN A 239 9.33 8.01 4.27
N GLU A 240 10.61 7.66 4.17
CA GLU A 240 11.46 8.07 3.07
C GLU A 240 11.24 7.27 1.78
N ALA A 241 10.74 6.04 1.89
CA ALA A 241 10.59 5.12 0.76
C ALA A 241 9.23 5.27 0.04
N ALA A 242 8.14 5.58 0.76
CA ALA A 242 6.79 5.56 0.21
C ALA A 242 6.61 6.61 -0.91
N PRO A 243 5.84 6.30 -1.98
CA PRO A 243 5.54 7.27 -3.05
C PRO A 243 4.54 8.35 -2.60
N SER A 244 3.98 8.23 -1.40
CA SER A 244 3.13 9.23 -0.77
C SER A 244 3.29 9.18 0.75
N GLY A 245 2.92 10.26 1.43
CA GLY A 245 2.89 10.30 2.88
C GLY A 245 2.16 11.53 3.40
N ARG A 246 1.81 11.54 4.68
CA ARG A 246 1.09 12.63 5.31
C ARG A 246 1.47 12.86 6.77
N CYS A 247 1.28 14.08 7.22
CA CYS A 247 1.35 14.48 8.61
C CYS A 247 -0.02 15.00 9.02
N ASP A 248 -0.67 14.31 9.96
CA ASP A 248 -2.00 14.66 10.43
C ASP A 248 -1.94 15.27 11.83
N LEU A 249 -2.51 16.46 11.97
CA LEU A 249 -2.60 17.19 13.22
C LEU A 249 -4.02 17.12 13.75
N TYR A 250 -4.13 16.72 15.00
CA TYR A 250 -5.39 16.53 15.71
C TYR A 250 -5.49 17.49 16.88
N THR A 251 -6.72 17.90 17.19
CA THR A 251 -7.07 18.60 18.44
C THR A 251 -8.22 17.87 19.10
N GLU A 252 -8.30 17.93 20.41
CA GLU A 252 -9.45 17.41 21.16
C GLU A 252 -10.65 18.34 21.00
N GLU A 253 -11.81 17.78 20.64
CA GLU A 253 -13.10 18.47 20.62
C GLU A 253 -14.17 17.55 21.20
N ALA A 254 -14.86 18.03 22.25
CA ALA A 254 -15.93 17.28 22.92
C ALA A 254 -15.54 15.85 23.39
N GLY A 255 -14.27 15.64 23.72
CA GLY A 255 -13.73 14.34 24.17
C GLY A 255 -13.25 13.42 23.04
N ASP A 256 -13.34 13.86 21.77
CA ASP A 256 -12.84 13.13 20.60
C ASP A 256 -11.65 13.85 19.96
N TRP A 257 -10.66 13.09 19.49
CA TRP A 257 -9.59 13.63 18.66
C TRP A 257 -10.08 13.86 17.23
N ARG A 258 -10.13 15.12 16.80
CA ARG A 258 -10.55 15.50 15.45
C ARG A 258 -9.34 15.93 14.63
N LYS A 259 -9.19 15.33 13.44
CA LYS A 259 -8.20 15.75 12.45
C LYS A 259 -8.54 17.17 11.99
N ARG A 260 -7.59 18.09 12.16
CA ARG A 260 -7.76 19.52 11.91
C ARG A 260 -6.95 20.01 10.74
N LEU A 261 -5.73 19.49 10.60
CA LEU A 261 -4.82 19.91 9.56
C LEU A 261 -4.08 18.67 9.03
N THR A 262 -3.91 18.63 7.73
CA THR A 262 -3.17 17.59 7.03
C THR A 262 -2.18 18.24 6.09
N LEU A 263 -0.93 17.80 6.16
CA LEU A 263 0.09 18.04 5.14
C LEU A 263 0.33 16.73 4.40
N VAL A 264 0.34 16.76 3.07
CA VAL A 264 0.54 15.57 2.23
C VAL A 264 1.68 15.80 1.25
N ALA A 265 2.39 14.71 0.94
CA ALA A 265 3.39 14.64 -0.12
C ALA A 265 3.04 13.49 -1.06
N TRP A 266 3.15 13.74 -2.37
CA TRP A 266 3.01 12.74 -3.43
C TRP A 266 4.18 12.86 -4.39
N TYR A 267 4.81 11.73 -4.70
CA TYR A 267 6.02 11.65 -5.53
C TYR A 267 5.72 10.84 -6.79
N GLY A 268 5.93 11.46 -7.95
CA GLY A 268 5.65 10.93 -9.27
C GLY A 268 4.64 11.78 -10.03
N ASP A 269 4.73 11.77 -11.35
CA ASP A 269 3.91 12.62 -12.22
C ASP A 269 2.40 12.33 -12.16
N TRP A 270 2.01 11.13 -11.74
CA TRP A 270 0.62 10.75 -11.45
C TRP A 270 -0.06 11.71 -10.45
N SER A 271 0.75 12.39 -9.62
CA SER A 271 0.28 13.34 -8.62
C SER A 271 -0.06 14.73 -9.18
N ASN A 272 0.30 15.06 -10.42
CA ASN A 272 0.07 16.41 -10.98
C ASN A 272 -1.41 16.82 -10.95
N ARG A 273 -2.31 15.85 -11.17
CA ARG A 273 -3.76 16.07 -11.12
C ARG A 273 -4.26 16.46 -9.72
N LEU A 274 -3.54 16.10 -8.65
CA LEU A 274 -3.93 16.40 -7.27
C LEU A 274 -3.63 17.85 -6.90
N ALA A 275 -2.80 18.54 -7.68
CA ALA A 275 -2.41 19.92 -7.44
C ALA A 275 -3.09 20.92 -8.38
N VAL A 276 -4.01 20.46 -9.23
CA VAL A 276 -4.82 21.31 -10.12
C VAL A 276 -6.32 21.08 -9.86
N ASP A 277 -7.15 22.08 -10.16
CA ASP A 277 -8.61 21.95 -10.19
C ASP A 277 -9.11 21.38 -11.52
N GLU A 278 -10.43 21.30 -11.69
CA GLU A 278 -11.07 20.77 -12.90
C GLU A 278 -10.72 21.58 -14.17
N ASP A 279 -10.40 22.87 -14.01
CA ASP A 279 -9.99 23.78 -15.08
C ASP A 279 -8.47 23.70 -15.37
N GLY A 280 -7.74 22.85 -14.64
CA GLY A 280 -6.29 22.71 -14.76
C GLY A 280 -5.51 23.83 -14.07
N VAL A 281 -6.16 24.69 -13.30
CA VAL A 281 -5.54 25.76 -12.54
C VAL A 281 -4.98 25.20 -11.24
N ARG A 282 -3.78 25.64 -10.86
CA ARG A 282 -3.12 25.17 -9.63
C ARG A 282 -3.95 25.54 -8.40
N ARG A 283 -4.24 24.56 -7.56
CA ARG A 283 -5.02 24.77 -6.33
C ARG A 283 -4.23 25.64 -5.34
N PRO A 284 -4.90 26.55 -4.61
CA PRO A 284 -4.26 27.24 -3.49
C PRO A 284 -3.84 26.23 -2.42
N GLY A 285 -2.78 26.54 -1.68
CA GLY A 285 -2.29 25.63 -0.65
C GLY A 285 -1.61 24.38 -1.21
N THR A 286 -1.02 24.50 -2.41
CA THR A 286 -0.17 23.46 -3.00
C THR A 286 1.24 23.99 -3.30
N ALA A 287 2.19 23.07 -3.35
CA ALA A 287 3.57 23.34 -3.75
C ALA A 287 4.07 22.21 -4.66
N THR A 288 4.95 22.53 -5.60
CA THR A 288 5.47 21.55 -6.56
C THR A 288 6.99 21.63 -6.63
N ALA A 289 7.64 20.47 -6.72
CA ALA A 289 9.06 20.31 -6.98
C ALA A 289 9.29 19.23 -8.05
N ARG A 290 10.55 18.96 -8.40
CA ARG A 290 10.95 17.80 -9.20
C ARG A 290 11.93 16.91 -8.46
N CYS A 291 11.62 15.62 -8.39
CA CYS A 291 12.49 14.59 -7.84
C CYS A 291 12.84 13.64 -8.99
N ASP A 292 14.13 13.44 -9.27
CA ASP A 292 14.58 12.55 -10.35
C ASP A 292 13.96 12.81 -11.75
N GLY A 293 13.57 14.06 -11.99
CA GLY A 293 12.91 14.49 -13.23
C GLY A 293 11.38 14.37 -13.22
N GLU A 294 10.78 13.71 -12.23
CA GLU A 294 9.33 13.59 -12.07
C GLU A 294 8.78 14.65 -11.11
N ALA A 295 7.48 14.94 -11.19
CA ALA A 295 6.82 15.85 -10.29
C ALA A 295 6.77 15.30 -8.86
N ALA A 296 6.95 16.18 -7.89
CA ALA A 296 6.55 15.96 -6.51
C ALA A 296 5.60 17.09 -6.12
N ASN A 297 4.41 16.74 -5.66
CA ASN A 297 3.38 17.69 -5.27
C ASN A 297 3.12 17.57 -3.76
N PHE A 298 2.92 18.72 -3.12
CA PHE A 298 2.65 18.86 -1.71
C PHE A 298 1.39 19.69 -1.54
N ALA A 299 0.59 19.38 -0.53
CA ALA A 299 -0.60 20.15 -0.24
C ALA A 299 -0.86 20.26 1.26
N VAL A 300 -1.61 21.30 1.63
CA VAL A 300 -2.16 21.47 2.97
C VAL A 300 -3.69 21.49 2.88
N SER A 301 -4.34 20.74 3.74
CA SER A 301 -5.78 20.83 4.01
C SER A 301 -5.99 21.15 5.48
N ALA A 302 -6.93 22.02 5.78
CA ALA A 302 -7.28 22.42 7.13
C ALA A 302 -8.79 22.59 7.23
N SER A 303 -9.36 22.25 8.39
CA SER A 303 -10.78 22.53 8.65
C SER A 303 -11.06 24.03 8.61
N ASP A 304 -12.27 24.40 8.18
CA ASP A 304 -12.70 25.79 8.24
C ASP A 304 -12.64 26.30 9.69
N GLU A 305 -12.10 27.52 9.85
CA GLU A 305 -12.00 28.22 11.14
C GLU A 305 -11.12 27.55 12.23
N LEU A 306 -9.84 27.27 11.92
CA LEU A 306 -8.86 26.91 12.95
C LEU A 306 -8.36 28.15 13.73
N PRO A 307 -8.62 28.27 15.04
CA PRO A 307 -8.17 29.42 15.82
C PRO A 307 -6.64 29.55 15.80
N GLY A 308 -6.14 30.65 15.23
CA GLY A 308 -4.71 30.94 15.13
C GLY A 308 -3.97 30.23 13.98
N VAL A 309 -4.65 29.43 13.15
CA VAL A 309 -4.06 28.79 11.95
C VAL A 309 -4.81 29.27 10.69
N GLY A 310 -4.61 30.54 10.36
CA GLY A 310 -5.14 31.13 9.12
C GLY A 310 -4.33 30.74 7.88
N ARG A 311 -4.78 31.20 6.70
CA ARG A 311 -4.14 30.88 5.39
C ARG A 311 -2.64 31.18 5.36
N ALA A 312 -2.20 32.29 5.95
CA ALA A 312 -0.77 32.63 6.01
C ALA A 312 0.04 31.58 6.77
N LYS A 313 -0.49 31.06 7.89
CA LYS A 313 0.16 30.02 8.67
C LYS A 313 0.15 28.68 7.94
N GLN A 314 -0.95 28.32 7.29
CA GLN A 314 -1.03 27.12 6.44
C GLN A 314 0.01 27.14 5.31
N ARG A 315 0.20 28.29 4.67
CA ARG A 315 1.23 28.48 3.63
C ARG A 315 2.64 28.33 4.19
N GLU A 316 2.92 28.91 5.36
CA GLU A 316 4.23 28.78 6.04
C GLU A 316 4.51 27.30 6.40
N LEU A 317 3.51 26.58 6.91
CA LEU A 317 3.60 25.16 7.23
C LEU A 317 3.87 24.32 5.97
N LEU A 318 3.13 24.57 4.90
CA LEU A 318 3.31 23.90 3.62
C LEU A 318 4.70 24.15 3.03
N GLU A 319 5.16 25.39 3.04
CA GLU A 319 6.50 25.73 2.56
C GLU A 319 7.58 25.00 3.34
N SER A 320 7.50 25.03 4.67
CA SER A 320 8.46 24.35 5.55
C SER A 320 8.46 22.84 5.31
N PHE A 321 7.27 22.24 5.24
CA PHE A 321 7.09 20.82 4.94
C PHE A 321 7.66 20.43 3.57
N ALA A 322 7.30 21.16 2.51
CA ALA A 322 7.77 20.89 1.17
C ALA A 322 9.30 21.04 1.05
N ARG A 323 9.89 22.06 1.68
CA ARG A 323 11.36 22.28 1.69
C ARG A 323 12.10 21.16 2.39
N GLU A 324 11.59 20.70 3.53
CA GLU A 324 12.20 19.58 4.22
C GLU A 324 12.11 18.29 3.42
N ARG A 325 10.93 18.01 2.86
CA ARG A 325 10.71 16.80 2.06
C ARG A 325 11.54 16.74 0.80
N THR A 326 11.66 17.87 0.09
CA THR A 326 12.50 17.99 -1.10
C THR A 326 13.98 17.84 -0.76
N ARG A 327 14.45 18.46 0.33
CA ARG A 327 15.83 18.30 0.82
C ARG A 327 16.17 16.85 1.14
N LEU A 328 15.31 16.14 1.87
CA LEU A 328 15.55 14.75 2.25
C LEU A 328 15.61 13.80 1.05
N ARG A 329 14.88 14.10 -0.04
CA ARG A 329 14.86 13.28 -1.26
C ARG A 329 15.74 13.80 -2.40
N GLY A 330 16.55 14.84 -2.16
CA GLY A 330 17.42 15.41 -3.20
C GLY A 330 16.66 16.01 -4.38
N CYS A 331 15.45 16.52 -4.15
CA CYS A 331 14.62 17.14 -5.18
C CYS A 331 14.99 18.61 -5.40
N SER A 332 14.43 19.22 -6.45
CA SER A 332 14.51 20.67 -6.64
C SER A 332 13.81 21.44 -5.51
N ASP A 333 14.11 22.73 -5.39
CA ASP A 333 13.36 23.62 -4.49
C ASP A 333 11.87 23.63 -4.85
N PRO A 334 10.98 23.60 -3.84
CA PRO A 334 9.55 23.65 -4.07
C PRO A 334 9.09 25.06 -4.42
N VAL A 335 8.17 25.16 -5.37
CA VAL A 335 7.48 26.39 -5.75
C VAL A 335 6.05 26.33 -5.22
N LEU A 336 5.68 27.28 -4.36
CA LEU A 336 4.32 27.42 -3.87
C LEU A 336 3.41 28.08 -4.91
N THR A 337 2.17 27.62 -4.98
CA THR A 337 1.12 28.22 -5.81
C THR A 337 0.06 28.91 -4.95
N GLY A 338 -0.38 30.10 -5.39
CA GLY A 338 -1.25 31.00 -4.63
C GLY A 338 -0.47 31.83 -3.62
#